data_AF-A0A554QX58-F1
#
_entry.id   AF-A0A554QX58-F1
#
_cell.length_a   1.000
_cell.length_b   1.000
_cell.length_c   1.000
_cell.angle_alpha   90.00
_cell.angle_beta   90.00
_cell.angle_gamma   90.00
#
_symmetry.space_group_name_H-M   'P 1'
#
loop_
_entity.id
_entity.type
_entity.pdbx_description
1 polymer ?
#
loop_
_entity_poly.entity_id
_entity_poly.type
_entity_poly.pdbx_seq_one_letter_code
_entity_poly.pdbx_strand_id
1 'polypeptide(L)'
;MIPSASATLLRGVDVAAFATALVEVLRRHGVGVSAVGAANFSEALHVQSPRTRTQLYWTARITLINRQEDLEVFDAKFARVFVGATLGLDPIARRTGSDRAAGDAPRAVAGASGGGDIIDVPWIGRATSSGREAGPDQVRPGLLLPSALAGKSEEPFAQLSPRDLALLGQWLEQAEPDWPRRRRRKRRLGRRGTIDLRASMSTARRTGFEFVRLARARPQQRPRTIVVLCDVSRSMHGYADMYLHLMRVAARRGDAEVFAFSTTLTRLTPILAHRSADAAIAEANTRVVDRYGGTHIGTSIASLLASHHGHTLRGAVVIIASDGWDSDEPDVLSRAMARVRRRAHRVVWLNPRAGGTGFEPLTGSMAAALPYCDTVLPADRLTALRALFTAVSDAQ
;
A
#
# COMPACT_ATOMS: atom_id res chain seq x y z
N MET A 1 20.98 30.69 -24.50
CA MET A 1 20.97 31.13 -23.09
C MET A 1 20.42 29.98 -22.26
N ILE A 2 21.30 29.15 -21.70
CA ILE A 2 20.92 27.95 -20.94
C ILE A 2 20.73 28.39 -19.48
N PRO A 3 19.58 28.11 -18.82
CA PRO A 3 19.38 28.52 -17.44
C PRO A 3 20.33 27.74 -16.53
N SER A 4 21.11 28.47 -15.74
CA SER A 4 22.08 27.96 -14.76
C SER A 4 21.40 27.01 -13.77
N ALA A 5 21.97 25.81 -13.62
CA ALA A 5 21.52 24.79 -12.67
C ALA A 5 21.70 25.28 -11.23
N SER A 6 20.66 25.87 -10.65
CA SER A 6 20.64 26.34 -9.26
C SER A 6 20.87 25.18 -8.28
N ALA A 7 21.85 25.31 -7.39
CA ALA A 7 22.19 24.31 -6.39
C ALA A 7 21.09 24.20 -5.31
N THR A 8 20.73 22.97 -4.95
CA THR A 8 19.79 22.68 -3.85
C THR A 8 20.52 22.80 -2.51
N LEU A 9 19.86 23.36 -1.49
CA LEU A 9 20.46 23.63 -0.18
C LEU A 9 20.85 22.35 0.60
N LEU A 10 20.22 21.22 0.28
CA LEU A 10 20.42 19.91 0.94
C LEU A 10 21.07 18.85 0.02
N ARG A 11 21.93 19.23 -0.95
CA ARG A 11 22.59 18.23 -1.82
C ARG A 11 23.46 17.27 -1.02
N GLY A 12 23.16 15.97 -1.10
CA GLY A 12 23.94 14.91 -0.46
C GLY A 12 23.59 14.65 1.01
N VAL A 13 22.57 15.33 1.55
CA VAL A 13 22.05 15.10 2.90
C VAL A 13 20.97 14.03 2.85
N ASP A 14 21.01 13.06 3.77
CA ASP A 14 19.89 12.15 3.99
C ASP A 14 18.71 12.95 4.58
N VAL A 15 17.68 13.14 3.75
CA VAL A 15 16.49 13.95 4.08
C VAL A 15 15.71 13.36 5.24
N ALA A 16 15.67 12.03 5.37
CA ALA A 16 14.97 11.38 6.46
C ALA A 16 15.72 11.52 7.79
N ALA A 17 17.05 11.34 7.76
CA ALA A 17 17.90 11.57 8.94
C ALA A 17 17.90 13.05 9.38
N PHE A 18 17.87 13.97 8.42
CA PHE A 18 17.74 15.40 8.68
C PHE A 18 16.39 15.74 9.34
N ALA A 19 15.29 15.20 8.80
CA ALA A 19 13.95 15.45 9.32
C ALA A 19 13.78 14.91 10.76
N THR A 20 14.26 13.70 11.05
CA THR A 20 14.16 13.12 12.40
C THR A 20 15.00 13.87 13.42
N ALA A 21 16.22 14.26 13.06
CA ALA A 21 17.10 15.01 13.96
C ALA A 21 16.58 16.44 14.24
N LEU A 22 15.99 17.11 13.24
CA LEU A 22 15.34 18.41 13.48
C LEU A 22 14.14 18.27 14.44
N VAL A 23 13.31 17.25 14.25
CA VAL A 23 12.16 16.97 15.14
C VAL A 23 12.61 16.64 16.56
N GLU A 24 13.68 15.88 16.71
CA GLU A 24 14.25 15.54 18.02
C GLU A 24 14.76 16.78 18.75
N VAL A 25 15.46 17.69 18.06
CA VAL A 25 15.91 18.97 18.62
C VAL A 25 14.73 19.82 19.08
N LEU A 26 13.65 19.88 18.28
CA LEU A 26 12.45 20.64 18.62
C LEU A 26 11.73 20.05 19.84
N ARG A 27 11.57 18.72 19.90
CA ARG A 27 10.92 18.03 21.04
C ARG A 27 11.69 18.20 22.35
N ARG A 28 13.02 18.10 22.32
CA ARG A 28 13.87 18.34 23.52
C ARG A 28 13.71 19.73 24.10
N HIS A 29 13.22 20.68 23.31
CA HIS A 29 13.03 22.07 23.70
C HIS A 29 11.56 22.44 23.90
N GLY A 30 10.68 21.45 24.06
CA GLY A 30 9.28 21.66 24.45
C GLY A 30 8.33 21.95 23.29
N VAL A 31 8.77 21.85 22.03
CA VAL A 31 7.87 22.01 20.88
C VAL A 31 7.05 20.74 20.67
N GLY A 32 5.73 20.88 20.66
CA GLY A 32 4.76 19.80 20.49
C GLY A 32 4.70 19.22 19.07
N VAL A 33 5.79 18.61 18.57
CA VAL A 33 5.80 18.04 17.21
C VAL A 33 5.06 16.71 17.16
N SER A 34 4.04 16.64 16.29
CA SER A 34 3.27 15.42 15.99
C SER A 34 4.16 14.19 15.74
N ALA A 35 3.67 13.02 16.13
CA ALA A 35 4.35 11.74 15.88
C ALA A 35 4.71 11.51 14.41
N VAL A 36 3.90 12.07 13.48
CA VAL A 36 4.07 11.95 12.03
C VAL A 36 4.87 13.12 11.43
N GLY A 37 5.25 14.12 12.24
CA GLY A 37 5.88 15.37 11.76
C GLY A 37 7.16 15.14 10.95
N ALA A 38 8.03 14.23 11.39
CA ALA A 38 9.27 13.92 10.67
C ALA A 38 9.02 13.31 9.28
N ALA A 39 7.98 12.48 9.14
CA ALA A 39 7.59 11.88 7.87
C ALA A 39 7.02 12.93 6.91
N ASN A 40 6.09 13.76 7.40
CA ASN A 40 5.48 14.84 6.61
C ASN A 40 6.51 15.86 6.12
N PHE A 41 7.45 16.22 6.99
CA PHE A 41 8.52 17.15 6.64
C PHE A 41 9.48 16.54 5.60
N SER A 42 9.85 15.26 5.76
CA SER A 42 10.67 14.54 4.77
C SER A 42 9.97 14.47 3.41
N GLU A 43 8.68 14.16 3.38
CA GLU A 43 7.89 14.12 2.13
C GLU A 43 7.80 15.51 1.48
N ALA A 44 7.56 16.56 2.25
CA ALA A 44 7.52 17.93 1.75
C ALA A 44 8.86 18.36 1.12
N LEU A 45 10.01 17.94 1.69
CA LEU A 45 11.35 18.19 1.14
C LEU A 45 11.62 17.42 -0.17
N HIS A 46 10.96 16.27 -0.38
CA HIS A 46 11.03 15.53 -1.64
C HIS A 46 10.18 16.19 -2.75
N VAL A 47 9.01 16.74 -2.39
CA VAL A 47 8.13 17.46 -3.33
C VAL A 47 8.73 18.82 -3.70
N GLN A 48 9.26 19.54 -2.71
CA GLN A 48 9.89 20.84 -2.90
C GLN A 48 11.28 20.84 -2.24
N SER A 49 12.32 20.56 -3.03
CA SER A 49 13.69 20.63 -2.53
C SER A 49 14.10 22.10 -2.32
N PRO A 50 14.31 22.55 -1.07
CA PRO A 50 14.53 23.96 -0.78
C PRO A 50 15.86 24.43 -1.38
N ARG A 51 15.83 25.59 -2.03
CA ARG A 51 17.00 26.27 -2.60
C ARG A 51 17.50 27.39 -1.69
N THR A 52 16.65 27.88 -0.79
CA THR A 52 16.96 28.95 0.16
C THR A 52 16.58 28.56 1.58
N ARG A 53 17.25 29.17 2.57
CA ARG A 53 16.91 29.00 3.99
C ARG A 53 15.47 29.39 4.27
N THR A 54 14.96 30.42 3.61
CA THR A 54 13.56 30.87 3.72
C THR A 54 12.58 29.79 3.27
N GLN A 55 12.88 29.08 2.17
CA GLN A 55 12.04 27.96 1.73
C GLN A 55 12.06 26.82 2.75
N LEU A 56 13.25 26.42 3.23
CA LEU A 56 13.38 25.40 4.26
C LEU A 56 12.63 25.76 5.55
N TYR A 57 12.70 27.03 5.97
CA TYR A 57 12.00 27.56 7.12
C TYR A 57 10.48 27.41 6.99
N TRP A 58 9.91 27.87 5.88
CA TRP A 58 8.46 27.78 5.67
C TRP A 58 7.99 26.33 5.53
N THR A 59 8.76 25.49 4.84
CA THR A 59 8.45 24.05 4.75
C THR A 59 8.46 23.39 6.12
N ALA A 60 9.45 23.68 6.97
CA ALA A 60 9.50 23.15 8.34
C ALA A 60 8.36 23.69 9.21
N ARG A 61 8.07 25.00 9.15
CA ARG A 61 7.02 25.63 9.95
C ARG A 61 5.63 25.06 9.63
N ILE A 62 5.31 24.88 8.35
CA ILE A 62 4.01 24.38 7.90
C ILE A 62 3.81 22.89 8.23
N THR A 63 4.88 22.11 8.25
CA THR A 63 4.80 20.65 8.42
C THR A 63 4.97 20.17 9.85
N LEU A 64 5.68 20.94 10.68
CA LEU A 64 6.06 20.53 12.04
C LEU A 64 5.26 21.22 13.15
N ILE A 65 4.70 22.41 12.89
CA ILE A 65 4.03 23.22 13.92
C ILE A 65 2.52 23.24 13.71
N ASN A 66 1.79 22.75 14.70
CA ASN A 66 0.33 22.67 14.69
C ASN A 66 -0.34 23.55 15.75
N ARG A 67 0.43 24.19 16.64
CA ARG A 67 -0.08 25.05 17.72
C ARG A 67 0.56 26.43 17.64
N GLN A 68 -0.20 27.45 17.99
CA GLN A 68 0.27 28.83 17.97
C GLN A 68 1.33 29.10 19.05
N GLU A 69 1.19 28.47 20.23
CA GLU A 69 2.13 28.57 21.35
C GLU A 69 3.56 28.08 21.04
N ASP A 70 3.69 27.17 20.07
CA ASP A 70 4.96 26.56 19.66
C ASP A 70 5.78 27.45 18.68
N LEU A 71 5.18 28.52 18.14
CA LEU A 71 5.78 29.31 17.06
C LEU A 71 7.01 30.09 17.51
N GLU A 72 6.97 30.72 18.68
CA GLU A 72 8.10 31.53 19.19
C GLU A 72 9.32 30.64 19.51
N VAL A 73 9.06 29.47 20.11
CA VAL A 73 10.10 28.48 20.43
C VAL A 73 10.71 27.90 19.15
N PHE A 74 9.88 27.59 18.15
CA PHE A 74 10.33 27.12 16.84
C PHE A 74 11.18 28.18 16.12
N ASP A 75 10.72 29.43 16.04
CA ASP A 75 11.40 30.51 15.31
C ASP A 75 12.79 30.77 15.91
N ALA A 76 12.90 30.80 17.25
CA ALA A 76 14.16 30.98 17.96
C ALA A 76 15.14 29.81 17.76
N LYS A 77 14.65 28.57 17.75
CA LYS A 77 15.50 27.38 17.59
C LYS A 77 15.91 27.16 16.14
N PHE A 78 15.01 27.37 15.19
CA PHE A 78 15.36 27.37 13.77
C PHE A 78 16.41 28.43 13.47
N ALA A 79 16.25 29.65 14.02
CA ALA A 79 17.30 30.66 13.90
C ALA A 79 18.63 30.16 14.48
N ARG A 80 18.66 29.59 15.69
CA ARG A 80 19.89 29.11 16.33
C ARG A 80 20.59 27.98 15.55
N VAL A 81 19.85 27.00 15.04
CA VAL A 81 20.39 25.88 14.24
C VAL A 81 21.02 26.37 12.93
N PHE A 82 20.45 27.40 12.31
CA PHE A 82 20.87 27.88 10.99
C PHE A 82 21.65 29.22 11.00
N VAL A 83 21.89 29.83 12.17
CA VAL A 83 22.73 31.04 12.33
C VAL A 83 24.19 30.68 12.68
N GLY A 84 24.43 29.62 13.46
CA GLY A 84 25.78 29.14 13.79
C GLY A 84 26.39 28.16 12.79
N ALA A 85 25.56 27.56 11.93
CA ALA A 85 26.02 26.81 10.78
C ALA A 85 26.26 27.78 9.62
N THR A 86 27.50 28.30 9.51
CA THR A 86 28.06 28.54 8.17
C THR A 86 28.08 27.18 7.47
N LEU A 87 26.94 26.79 6.89
CA LEU A 87 26.91 25.83 5.81
C LEU A 87 27.95 26.35 4.82
N GLY A 88 29.10 25.67 4.73
CA GLY A 88 30.14 25.93 3.73
C GLY A 88 29.62 25.57 2.34
N LEU A 89 28.60 26.29 1.90
CA LEU A 89 27.88 26.15 0.66
C LEU A 89 28.01 27.47 -0.12
N ASP A 90 29.25 27.97 -0.21
CA ASP A 90 29.60 29.02 -1.16
C ASP A 90 30.45 28.39 -2.29
N PRO A 91 29.90 28.22 -3.52
CA PRO A 91 30.60 27.53 -4.60
C PRO A 91 31.74 28.36 -5.22
N ILE A 92 31.99 29.59 -4.75
CA ILE A 92 33.00 30.50 -5.31
C ILE A 92 34.34 30.43 -4.55
N ALA A 93 34.34 30.04 -3.28
CA ALA A 93 35.55 30.01 -2.44
C ALA A 93 36.58 28.92 -2.82
N ARG A 94 36.25 28.00 -3.74
CA ARG A 94 37.17 26.93 -4.20
C ARG A 94 37.97 27.28 -5.46
N ARG A 95 37.86 28.48 -6.02
CA ARG A 95 38.52 28.85 -7.29
C ARG A 95 39.76 29.74 -7.17
N THR A 96 40.19 30.12 -5.97
CA THR A 96 41.40 30.95 -5.78
C THR A 96 42.28 30.41 -4.65
N GLY A 97 43.50 29.97 -5.00
CA GLY A 97 44.58 29.53 -4.10
C GLY A 97 44.90 28.04 -4.25
N SER A 98 45.56 27.59 -5.33
CA SER A 98 47.01 27.51 -5.55
C SER A 98 47.75 26.54 -4.61
N ASP A 99 48.28 25.47 -5.22
CA ASP A 99 49.52 24.73 -4.92
C ASP A 99 50.06 24.72 -3.48
N ARG A 100 50.13 23.51 -2.89
CA ARG A 100 51.42 22.88 -2.51
C ARG A 100 51.30 21.42 -2.05
N ALA A 101 52.31 20.68 -2.50
CA ALA A 101 52.85 19.36 -2.19
C ALA A 101 52.54 18.65 -0.86
N ALA A 102 52.41 17.31 -1.00
CA ALA A 102 53.03 16.20 -0.26
C ALA A 102 53.13 16.19 1.28
N GLY A 103 52.71 15.04 1.84
CA GLY A 103 53.42 14.39 2.96
C GLY A 103 52.79 14.46 4.35
N ASP A 104 52.88 13.33 5.05
CA ASP A 104 52.69 13.09 6.49
C ASP A 104 51.28 13.06 7.13
N ALA A 105 50.93 11.86 7.59
CA ALA A 105 50.35 11.70 8.93
C ALA A 105 51.43 12.08 9.95
N PRO A 106 51.17 12.55 11.20
CA PRO A 106 50.13 12.00 12.09
C PRO A 106 49.57 13.00 13.15
N ARG A 107 48.89 12.41 14.15
CA ARG A 107 48.76 12.81 15.58
C ARG A 107 47.57 13.65 16.02
N ALA A 108 46.81 13.00 16.91
CA ALA A 108 45.94 13.60 17.90
C ALA A 108 46.70 14.58 18.81
N VAL A 109 46.12 15.75 19.04
CA VAL A 109 46.35 16.60 20.20
C VAL A 109 44.98 17.00 20.74
N ALA A 110 44.74 16.64 21.99
CA ALA A 110 43.61 17.11 22.77
C ALA A 110 43.90 18.53 23.29
N GLY A 111 42.84 19.35 23.34
CA GLY A 111 42.66 20.40 24.34
C GLY A 111 42.86 21.85 23.90
N ALA A 112 41.76 22.56 23.66
CA ALA A 112 41.52 23.90 24.21
C ALA A 112 40.03 24.26 24.07
N SER A 113 39.39 24.34 25.22
CA SER A 113 37.99 24.67 25.47
C SER A 113 37.65 26.14 25.16
N GLY A 114 36.62 26.34 24.34
CA GLY A 114 35.86 27.58 24.23
C GLY A 114 34.37 27.21 24.10
N GLY A 115 33.60 27.49 25.15
CA GLY A 115 32.21 27.04 25.31
C GLY A 115 31.27 27.57 24.23
N GLY A 116 30.71 26.64 23.48
CA GLY A 116 29.50 26.82 22.68
C GLY A 116 28.98 25.42 22.39
N ASP A 117 27.72 25.14 22.74
CA ASP A 117 27.03 23.90 22.38
C ASP A 117 27.03 23.75 20.85
N ILE A 118 28.07 23.13 20.31
CA ILE A 118 28.10 22.62 18.95
C ILE A 118 27.21 21.38 19.00
N ILE A 119 25.98 21.53 18.50
CA ILE A 119 25.11 20.38 18.22
C ILE A 119 25.90 19.49 17.26
N ASP A 120 26.36 18.35 17.74
CA ASP A 120 27.03 17.34 16.92
C ASP A 120 25.96 16.75 15.98
N VAL A 121 25.95 17.19 14.72
CA VAL A 121 24.85 16.90 13.80
C VAL A 121 25.18 15.62 13.01
N PRO A 122 24.41 14.52 13.15
CA PRO A 122 24.85 13.19 12.73
C PRO A 122 24.87 12.94 11.21
N TRP A 123 24.43 13.90 10.40
CA TRP A 123 24.21 13.72 8.96
C TRP A 123 25.39 14.12 8.08
N ILE A 124 26.49 14.63 8.65
CA ILE A 124 27.74 14.85 7.92
C ILE A 124 28.68 13.67 8.20
N GLY A 125 28.56 12.63 7.37
CA GLY A 125 29.58 11.59 7.25
C GLY A 125 29.13 10.18 7.59
N ARG A 126 28.59 9.47 6.60
CA ARG A 126 28.91 8.05 6.42
C ARG A 126 28.90 7.69 4.95
N ALA A 127 30.09 7.37 4.46
CA ALA A 127 30.33 6.83 3.14
C ALA A 127 29.55 5.52 2.95
N THR A 128 29.11 5.32 1.73
CA THR A 128 28.49 4.13 1.16
C THR A 128 29.06 2.82 1.71
N SER A 129 28.21 2.05 2.41
CA SER A 129 28.37 0.60 2.52
C SER A 129 27.17 -0.07 1.88
N SER A 130 27.39 -0.53 0.65
CA SER A 130 26.59 -1.53 -0.04
C SER A 130 26.46 -2.79 0.82
N GLY A 131 25.24 -3.11 1.24
CA GLY A 131 24.90 -4.33 1.97
C GLY A 131 23.40 -4.51 1.91
N ARG A 132 22.96 -5.32 0.94
CA ARG A 132 21.56 -5.59 0.66
C ARG A 132 21.10 -6.72 1.57
N GLU A 133 20.55 -6.37 2.72
CA GLU A 133 19.66 -7.25 3.48
C GLU A 133 18.31 -6.57 3.61
N ALA A 134 17.35 -7.08 2.84
CA ALA A 134 15.96 -6.66 2.90
C ALA A 134 15.32 -7.30 4.13
N GLY A 135 15.31 -6.57 5.25
CA GLY A 135 14.41 -6.85 6.37
C GLY A 135 12.95 -6.59 5.97
N PRO A 136 11.97 -7.25 6.61
CA PRO A 136 10.57 -7.28 6.17
C PRO A 136 9.79 -5.99 6.46
N ASP A 137 10.44 -4.88 6.78
CA ASP A 137 9.77 -3.66 7.24
C ASP A 137 10.00 -2.45 6.33
N GLN A 138 10.09 -2.69 5.02
CA GLN A 138 9.83 -1.61 4.06
C GLN A 138 8.35 -1.24 4.19
N VAL A 139 8.08 -0.21 4.98
CA VAL A 139 6.82 0.55 5.01
C VAL A 139 6.52 0.97 3.57
N ARG A 140 5.75 0.12 2.88
CA ARG A 140 5.24 0.43 1.55
C ARG A 140 4.26 1.60 1.70
N PRO A 141 4.35 2.63 0.85
CA PRO A 141 3.46 3.77 0.92
C PRO A 141 2.05 3.29 0.64
N GLY A 142 1.18 3.38 1.63
CA GLY A 142 -0.17 2.90 1.51
C GLY A 142 -1.00 3.33 2.70
N LEU A 143 -1.91 4.26 2.43
CA LEU A 143 -3.16 4.41 3.16
C LEU A 143 -3.01 4.97 4.58
N LEU A 144 -2.72 6.28 4.66
CA LEU A 144 -2.99 7.05 5.88
C LEU A 144 -4.50 7.03 6.11
N LEU A 145 -4.94 6.49 7.25
CA LEU A 145 -6.35 6.50 7.63
C LEU A 145 -6.82 7.96 7.84
N PRO A 146 -8.09 8.28 7.55
CA PRO A 146 -8.67 9.56 7.94
C PRO A 146 -8.52 9.76 9.45
N SER A 147 -8.26 11.00 9.89
CA SER A 147 -8.07 11.33 11.32
C SER A 147 -9.22 10.84 12.20
N ALA A 148 -10.46 10.86 11.68
CA ALA A 148 -11.65 10.34 12.34
C ALA A 148 -11.65 8.82 12.58
N LEU A 149 -10.88 8.05 11.79
CA LEU A 149 -10.78 6.59 11.87
C LEU A 149 -9.47 6.13 12.55
N ALA A 150 -8.51 7.02 12.78
CA ALA A 150 -7.21 6.67 13.36
C ALA A 150 -7.33 6.01 14.74
N GLY A 151 -8.22 6.52 15.59
CA GLY A 151 -8.50 5.95 16.93
C GLY A 151 -9.38 4.70 16.93
N LYS A 152 -9.97 4.32 15.78
CA LYS A 152 -10.88 3.18 15.62
C LYS A 152 -10.27 2.05 14.78
N SER A 153 -8.96 2.09 14.55
CA SER A 153 -8.25 1.12 13.71
C SER A 153 -8.26 -0.31 14.30
N GLU A 154 -8.29 -0.42 15.62
CA GLU A 154 -8.37 -1.68 16.37
C GLU A 154 -9.81 -2.10 16.71
N GLU A 155 -10.80 -1.26 16.40
CA GLU A 155 -12.20 -1.53 16.67
C GLU A 155 -12.75 -2.53 15.62
N PRO A 156 -13.45 -3.59 16.04
CA PRO A 156 -14.09 -4.51 15.11
C PRO A 156 -15.09 -3.78 14.22
N PHE A 157 -15.16 -4.16 12.93
CA PHE A 157 -16.08 -3.54 11.97
C PHE A 157 -17.54 -3.58 12.42
N ALA A 158 -17.94 -4.61 13.16
CA ALA A 158 -19.29 -4.75 13.71
C ALA A 158 -19.65 -3.68 14.77
N GLN A 159 -18.67 -2.98 15.34
CA GLN A 159 -18.88 -1.91 16.34
C GLN A 159 -18.83 -0.51 15.69
N LEU A 160 -18.36 -0.41 14.45
CA LEU A 160 -18.31 0.86 13.73
C LEU A 160 -19.71 1.36 13.37
N SER A 161 -19.92 2.67 13.48
CA SER A 161 -21.17 3.28 13.05
C SER A 161 -21.33 3.23 11.52
N PRO A 162 -22.55 3.29 10.97
CA PRO A 162 -22.76 3.37 9.51
C PRO A 162 -22.00 4.53 8.86
N ARG A 163 -21.83 5.64 9.59
CA ARG A 163 -21.03 6.80 9.14
C ARG A 163 -19.55 6.47 9.05
N ASP A 164 -19.00 5.75 10.04
CA ASP A 164 -17.60 5.32 10.03
C ASP A 164 -17.34 4.34 8.87
N LEU A 165 -18.27 3.41 8.63
CA LEU A 165 -18.20 2.48 7.50
C LEU A 165 -18.25 3.20 6.15
N ALA A 166 -19.11 4.21 6.01
CA ALA A 166 -19.16 5.02 4.78
C ALA A 166 -17.85 5.79 4.55
N LEU A 167 -17.27 6.40 5.60
CA LEU A 167 -15.97 7.07 5.52
C LEU A 167 -14.85 6.11 5.15
N LEU A 168 -14.87 4.91 5.73
CA LEU A 168 -13.93 3.84 5.42
C LEU A 168 -14.08 3.39 3.97
N GLY A 169 -15.31 3.22 3.48
CA GLY A 169 -15.61 2.93 2.08
C GLY A 169 -15.05 3.99 1.12
N GLN A 170 -15.28 5.27 1.41
CA GLN A 170 -14.74 6.38 0.62
C GLN A 170 -13.22 6.38 0.60
N TRP A 171 -12.59 6.11 1.74
CA TRP A 171 -11.14 6.00 1.85
C TRP A 171 -10.58 4.80 1.05
N LEU A 172 -11.22 3.64 1.13
CA LEU A 172 -10.86 2.48 0.32
C LEU A 172 -11.06 2.73 -1.18
N GLU A 173 -12.02 3.55 -1.55
CA GLU A 173 -12.21 3.97 -2.93
C GLU A 173 -11.16 4.95 -3.43
N GLN A 174 -10.47 5.65 -2.53
CA GLN A 174 -9.32 6.49 -2.87
C GLN A 174 -8.04 5.67 -2.91
N ALA A 175 -7.96 4.61 -2.09
CA ALA A 175 -6.89 3.62 -2.11
C ALA A 175 -6.64 3.10 -3.53
N GLU A 176 -5.38 3.11 -3.97
CA GLU A 176 -4.93 2.40 -5.16
C GLU A 176 -4.31 1.05 -4.75
N PRO A 177 -5.12 0.00 -4.52
CA PRO A 177 -4.57 -1.31 -4.22
C PRO A 177 -3.78 -1.82 -5.44
N ASP A 178 -2.56 -2.32 -5.18
CA ASP A 178 -1.75 -2.96 -6.22
C ASP A 178 -2.30 -4.36 -6.49
N TRP A 179 -3.25 -4.42 -7.42
CA TRP A 179 -3.88 -5.67 -7.81
C TRP A 179 -2.89 -6.59 -8.54
N PRO A 180 -2.92 -7.90 -8.24
CA PRO A 180 -1.94 -8.84 -8.76
C PRO A 180 -2.06 -8.95 -10.28
N ARG A 181 -0.92 -9.08 -10.96
CA ARG A 181 -0.85 -9.10 -12.43
C ARG A 181 -0.36 -10.46 -12.91
N ARG A 182 -0.79 -10.86 -14.10
CA ARG A 182 -0.36 -12.08 -14.76
C ARG A 182 0.23 -11.78 -16.13
N ARG A 183 1.30 -12.52 -16.46
CA ARG A 183 1.89 -12.54 -17.80
C ARG A 183 0.90 -13.13 -18.80
N ARG A 184 0.55 -12.37 -19.83
CA ARG A 184 -0.09 -12.90 -21.04
C ARG A 184 0.95 -13.52 -21.95
N ARG A 185 0.52 -14.55 -22.69
CA ARG A 185 1.31 -15.12 -23.81
C ARG A 185 1.57 -14.09 -24.91
N LYS A 186 0.64 -13.15 -25.12
CA LYS A 186 0.79 -12.05 -26.08
C LYS A 186 1.92 -11.12 -25.63
N ARG A 187 2.83 -10.81 -26.54
CA ARG A 187 3.89 -9.81 -26.34
C ARG A 187 3.43 -8.48 -26.94
N ARG A 188 3.77 -7.38 -26.28
CA ARG A 188 3.53 -6.03 -26.77
C ARG A 188 4.84 -5.48 -27.33
N LEU A 189 4.79 -4.97 -28.55
CA LEU A 189 5.91 -4.26 -29.17
C LEU A 189 6.20 -2.96 -28.40
N GLY A 190 7.47 -2.62 -28.27
CA GLY A 190 7.90 -1.40 -27.57
C GLY A 190 9.40 -1.16 -27.73
N ARG A 191 9.91 -0.12 -27.06
CA ARG A 191 11.33 0.26 -27.13
C ARG A 191 12.26 -0.70 -26.37
N ARG A 192 11.72 -1.46 -25.40
CA ARG A 192 12.48 -2.37 -24.53
C ARG A 192 11.89 -3.78 -24.62
N GLY A 193 12.72 -4.78 -24.31
CA GLY A 193 12.35 -6.20 -24.33
C GLY A 193 13.29 -7.03 -25.20
N THR A 194 12.94 -8.30 -25.33
CA THR A 194 13.65 -9.24 -26.21
C THR A 194 13.29 -8.95 -27.66
N ILE A 195 14.23 -9.21 -28.57
CA ILE A 195 14.03 -8.99 -30.01
C ILE A 195 12.89 -9.89 -30.48
N ASP A 196 11.96 -9.34 -31.25
CA ASP A 196 10.93 -10.07 -31.96
C ASP A 196 11.37 -10.21 -33.41
N LEU A 197 11.93 -11.37 -33.76
CA LEU A 197 12.46 -11.62 -35.09
C LEU A 197 11.37 -11.52 -36.17
N ARG A 198 10.16 -12.00 -35.89
CA ARG A 198 9.04 -11.94 -36.85
C ARG A 198 8.66 -10.49 -37.14
N ALA A 199 8.51 -9.66 -36.09
CA ALA A 199 8.21 -8.24 -36.28
C ALA A 199 9.39 -7.47 -36.92
N SER A 200 10.63 -7.85 -36.58
CA SER A 200 11.84 -7.26 -37.16
C SER A 200 11.97 -7.57 -38.65
N MET A 201 11.78 -8.84 -39.06
CA MET A 201 11.75 -9.26 -40.46
C MET A 201 10.63 -8.57 -41.25
N SER A 202 9.42 -8.48 -40.67
CA SER A 202 8.31 -7.74 -41.31
C SER A 202 8.64 -6.27 -41.52
N THR A 203 9.45 -5.66 -40.65
CA THR A 203 9.87 -4.26 -40.78
C THR A 203 10.98 -4.13 -41.83
N ALA A 204 11.94 -5.07 -41.82
CA ALA A 204 13.07 -5.13 -42.75
C ALA A 204 12.63 -5.32 -44.22
N ARG A 205 11.43 -5.88 -44.47
CA ARG A 205 10.83 -5.94 -45.83
C ARG A 205 10.74 -4.56 -46.51
N ARG A 206 10.64 -3.47 -45.76
CA ARG A 206 10.59 -2.10 -46.31
C ARG A 206 11.97 -1.54 -46.65
N THR A 207 13.03 -2.17 -46.16
CA THR A 207 14.43 -1.75 -46.31
C THR A 207 15.23 -2.81 -47.06
N GLY A 208 14.62 -3.48 -48.04
CA GLY A 208 15.32 -4.49 -48.85
C GLY A 208 15.80 -5.72 -48.05
N PHE A 209 15.10 -6.09 -46.98
CA PHE A 209 15.47 -7.14 -46.03
C PHE A 209 16.70 -6.85 -45.15
N GLU A 210 17.20 -5.62 -45.15
CA GLU A 210 18.25 -5.20 -44.23
C GLU A 210 17.69 -4.87 -42.83
N PHE A 211 18.34 -5.37 -41.78
CA PHE A 211 17.91 -5.18 -40.39
C PHE A 211 18.32 -3.82 -39.81
N VAL A 212 17.80 -2.73 -40.36
CA VAL A 212 18.08 -1.35 -39.90
C VAL A 212 17.48 -1.08 -38.51
N ARG A 213 16.32 -1.67 -38.20
CA ARG A 213 15.64 -1.52 -36.90
C ARG A 213 15.15 -2.86 -36.37
N LEU A 214 15.62 -3.22 -35.18
CA LEU A 214 15.13 -4.39 -34.46
C LEU A 214 13.89 -4.05 -33.65
N ALA A 215 12.79 -4.73 -33.94
CA ALA A 215 11.57 -4.65 -33.15
C ALA A 215 11.78 -5.40 -31.84
N ARG A 216 11.48 -4.75 -30.71
CA ARG A 216 11.54 -5.37 -29.39
C ARG A 216 10.13 -5.60 -28.87
N ALA A 217 9.90 -6.74 -28.25
CA ALA A 217 8.63 -7.06 -27.63
C ALA A 217 8.84 -7.57 -26.21
N ARG A 218 7.97 -7.15 -25.30
CA ARG A 218 7.96 -7.62 -23.90
C ARG A 218 6.64 -8.35 -23.60
N PRO A 219 6.64 -9.33 -22.68
CA PRO A 219 5.39 -9.95 -22.23
C PRO A 219 4.40 -8.88 -21.77
N GLN A 220 3.15 -8.99 -22.23
CA GLN A 220 2.10 -8.09 -21.76
C GLN A 220 1.60 -8.56 -20.40
N GLN A 221 1.49 -7.65 -19.43
CA GLN A 221 0.86 -7.92 -18.14
C GLN A 221 -0.64 -7.60 -18.23
N ARG A 222 -1.50 -8.43 -17.66
CA ARG A 222 -2.92 -8.14 -17.41
C ARG A 222 -3.15 -8.16 -15.90
N PRO A 223 -4.01 -7.31 -15.32
CA PRO A 223 -4.58 -7.62 -14.01
C PRO A 223 -5.12 -9.05 -13.98
N ARG A 224 -4.89 -9.76 -12.87
CA ARG A 224 -5.53 -11.04 -12.60
C ARG A 224 -6.98 -10.76 -12.23
N THR A 225 -7.87 -11.67 -12.64
CA THR A 225 -9.26 -11.59 -12.24
C THR A 225 -9.36 -11.86 -10.74
N ILE A 226 -10.19 -11.11 -10.04
CA ILE A 226 -10.47 -11.30 -8.62
C ILE A 226 -11.90 -11.79 -8.49
N VAL A 227 -12.12 -12.89 -7.78
CA VAL A 227 -13.47 -13.36 -7.50
C VAL A 227 -13.71 -13.24 -6.00
N VAL A 228 -14.70 -12.44 -5.61
CA VAL A 228 -15.03 -12.22 -4.20
C VAL A 228 -16.38 -12.84 -3.90
N LEU A 229 -16.44 -13.67 -2.86
CA LEU A 229 -17.62 -14.36 -2.36
C LEU A 229 -17.88 -13.86 -0.93
N CYS A 230 -18.98 -13.13 -0.71
CA CYS A 230 -19.39 -12.66 0.62
C CYS A 230 -20.45 -13.55 1.22
N ASP A 231 -20.28 -13.93 2.46
CA ASP A 231 -21.37 -14.35 3.30
C ASP A 231 -22.11 -13.12 3.87
N VAL A 232 -23.43 -13.16 3.77
CA VAL A 232 -24.37 -12.10 4.17
C VAL A 232 -25.41 -12.64 5.17
N SER A 233 -25.09 -13.77 5.80
CA SER A 233 -25.88 -14.40 6.86
C SER A 233 -25.99 -13.53 8.11
N ARG A 234 -26.86 -13.94 9.04
CA ARG A 234 -27.11 -13.23 10.29
C ARG A 234 -25.87 -13.12 11.18
N SER A 235 -24.99 -14.11 11.19
CA SER A 235 -23.75 -14.08 11.98
C SER A 235 -22.70 -13.13 11.40
N MET A 236 -22.82 -12.78 10.12
CA MET A 236 -22.00 -11.80 9.42
C MET A 236 -22.55 -10.36 9.50
N HIS A 237 -23.61 -10.15 10.30
CA HIS A 237 -24.18 -8.82 10.52
C HIS A 237 -23.14 -7.88 11.14
N GLY A 238 -23.05 -6.65 10.63
CA GLY A 238 -22.01 -5.67 11.00
C GLY A 238 -20.71 -5.79 10.20
N TYR A 239 -20.35 -6.99 9.72
CA TYR A 239 -19.19 -7.18 8.83
C TYR A 239 -19.57 -7.10 7.35
N ALA A 240 -20.78 -7.54 7.00
CA ALA A 240 -21.28 -7.57 5.63
C ALA A 240 -21.18 -6.22 4.91
N ASP A 241 -21.54 -5.11 5.57
CA ASP A 241 -21.51 -3.77 4.96
C ASP A 241 -20.08 -3.34 4.60
N MET A 242 -19.10 -3.64 5.45
CA MET A 242 -17.69 -3.40 5.17
C MET A 242 -17.20 -4.25 3.99
N TYR A 243 -17.58 -5.53 3.94
CA TYR A 243 -17.24 -6.38 2.80
C TYR A 243 -17.88 -5.91 1.49
N LEU A 244 -19.10 -5.37 1.53
CA LEU A 244 -19.74 -4.74 0.36
C LEU A 244 -18.94 -3.51 -0.12
N HIS A 245 -18.41 -2.69 0.79
CA HIS A 245 -17.49 -1.60 0.42
C HIS A 245 -16.22 -2.13 -0.26
N LEU A 246 -15.59 -3.18 0.29
CA LEU A 246 -14.42 -3.80 -0.34
C LEU A 246 -14.70 -4.37 -1.71
N MET A 247 -15.83 -5.05 -1.84
CA MET A 247 -16.29 -5.61 -3.11
C MET A 247 -16.55 -4.54 -4.14
N ARG A 248 -17.10 -3.39 -3.72
CA ARG A 248 -17.30 -2.25 -4.60
C ARG A 248 -15.97 -1.72 -5.12
N VAL A 249 -14.97 -1.59 -4.26
CA VAL A 249 -13.62 -1.18 -4.66
C VAL A 249 -13.01 -2.17 -5.64
N ALA A 250 -13.12 -3.47 -5.37
CA ALA A 250 -12.67 -4.53 -6.27
C ALA A 250 -13.38 -4.45 -7.63
N ALA A 251 -14.70 -4.28 -7.66
CA ALA A 251 -15.50 -4.22 -8.89
C ALA A 251 -15.22 -2.97 -9.73
N ARG A 252 -14.89 -1.83 -9.11
CA ARG A 252 -14.64 -0.56 -9.82
C ARG A 252 -13.20 -0.39 -10.30
N ARG A 253 -12.22 -0.82 -9.49
CA ARG A 253 -10.79 -0.59 -9.77
C ARG A 253 -10.07 -1.85 -10.24
N GLY A 254 -10.60 -3.04 -9.96
CA GLY A 254 -10.04 -4.33 -10.35
C GLY A 254 -10.78 -4.97 -11.53
N ASP A 255 -10.17 -6.00 -12.13
CA ASP A 255 -10.86 -6.95 -13.01
C ASP A 255 -11.58 -7.95 -12.11
N ALA A 256 -12.65 -7.55 -11.41
CA ALA A 256 -13.27 -8.35 -10.35
C ALA A 256 -14.72 -8.78 -10.63
N GLU A 257 -15.06 -9.97 -10.15
CA GLU A 257 -16.41 -10.52 -10.11
C GLU A 257 -16.81 -10.77 -8.65
N VAL A 258 -17.93 -10.20 -8.24
CA VAL A 258 -18.39 -10.20 -6.87
C VAL A 258 -19.73 -10.92 -6.76
N PHE A 259 -19.82 -11.79 -5.77
CA PHE A 259 -21.02 -12.52 -5.41
C PHE A 259 -21.27 -12.42 -3.90
N ALA A 260 -22.53 -12.33 -3.52
CA ALA A 260 -22.99 -12.55 -2.15
C ALA A 260 -23.74 -13.88 -2.07
N PHE A 261 -23.61 -14.59 -0.95
CA PHE A 261 -24.29 -15.85 -0.71
C PHE A 261 -24.82 -15.93 0.72
N SER A 262 -26.01 -16.51 0.86
CA SER A 262 -26.57 -16.98 2.13
C SER A 262 -27.14 -18.38 1.88
N THR A 263 -28.42 -18.46 1.51
CA THR A 263 -29.10 -19.66 0.99
C THR A 263 -28.85 -19.83 -0.51
N THR A 264 -28.72 -18.71 -1.23
CA THR A 264 -28.54 -18.67 -2.68
C THR A 264 -27.39 -17.74 -3.08
N LEU A 265 -26.77 -18.01 -4.23
CA LEU A 265 -25.69 -17.20 -4.78
C LEU A 265 -26.25 -16.07 -5.66
N THR A 266 -25.96 -14.81 -5.31
CA THR A 266 -26.36 -13.62 -6.06
C THR A 266 -25.15 -12.85 -6.57
N ARG A 267 -25.13 -12.55 -7.87
CA ARG A 267 -24.07 -11.72 -8.48
C ARG A 267 -24.32 -10.23 -8.22
N LEU A 268 -23.36 -9.56 -7.59
CA LEU A 268 -23.44 -8.14 -7.23
C LEU A 268 -22.58 -7.23 -8.12
N THR A 269 -21.69 -7.77 -8.96
CA THR A 269 -20.78 -6.98 -9.82
C THR A 269 -21.48 -5.84 -10.59
N PRO A 270 -22.62 -6.05 -11.28
CA PRO A 270 -23.26 -4.96 -12.05
C PRO A 270 -23.74 -3.80 -11.19
N ILE A 271 -24.25 -4.10 -9.99
CA ILE A 271 -24.83 -3.14 -9.05
C ILE A 271 -23.71 -2.28 -8.46
N LEU A 272 -22.67 -2.94 -7.96
CA LEU A 272 -21.55 -2.29 -7.29
C LEU A 272 -20.69 -1.46 -8.27
N ALA A 273 -20.65 -1.82 -9.55
CA ALA A 273 -19.86 -1.11 -10.55
C ALA A 273 -20.45 0.24 -11.00
N HIS A 274 -21.78 0.41 -11.00
CA HIS A 274 -22.44 1.54 -11.69
C HIS A 274 -23.18 2.54 -10.79
N ARG A 275 -23.38 2.24 -9.50
CA ARG A 275 -24.14 3.12 -8.58
C ARG A 275 -23.24 3.83 -7.57
N SER A 276 -23.74 4.92 -6.95
CA SER A 276 -23.07 5.56 -5.80
C SER A 276 -22.88 4.55 -4.67
N ALA A 277 -21.89 4.75 -3.80
CA ALA A 277 -21.56 3.80 -2.73
C ALA A 277 -22.79 3.42 -1.90
N ASP A 278 -23.50 4.42 -1.39
CA ASP A 278 -24.65 4.22 -0.52
C ASP A 278 -25.81 3.52 -1.24
N ALA A 279 -26.12 3.92 -2.49
CA ALA A 279 -27.19 3.31 -3.26
C ALA A 279 -26.87 1.87 -3.68
N ALA A 280 -25.60 1.59 -3.99
CA ALA A 280 -25.14 0.26 -4.35
C ALA A 280 -25.24 -0.71 -3.17
N ILE A 281 -24.89 -0.24 -1.97
CA ILE A 281 -24.95 -1.03 -0.74
C ILE A 281 -26.40 -1.25 -0.31
N ALA A 282 -27.23 -0.21 -0.34
CA ALA A 282 -28.65 -0.32 -0.04
C ALA A 282 -29.33 -1.35 -0.98
N GLU A 283 -29.08 -1.26 -2.29
CA GLU A 283 -29.64 -2.21 -3.25
C GLU A 283 -29.07 -3.61 -3.10
N ALA A 284 -27.77 -3.76 -2.84
CA ALA A 284 -27.16 -5.06 -2.56
C ALA A 284 -27.82 -5.70 -1.35
N ASN A 285 -28.04 -4.94 -0.27
CA ASN A 285 -28.73 -5.40 0.92
C ASN A 285 -30.19 -5.81 0.62
N THR A 286 -30.92 -5.06 -0.23
CA THR A 286 -32.29 -5.39 -0.65
C THR A 286 -32.38 -6.63 -1.54
N ARG A 287 -31.42 -6.87 -2.43
CA ARG A 287 -31.43 -8.09 -3.27
C ARG A 287 -31.09 -9.36 -2.51
N VAL A 288 -30.49 -9.20 -1.32
CA VAL A 288 -29.97 -10.27 -0.48
C VAL A 288 -30.97 -10.67 0.62
N VAL A 289 -32.25 -10.24 0.52
CA VAL A 289 -33.30 -10.32 1.55
C VAL A 289 -33.76 -11.74 1.94
N ASP A 290 -33.13 -12.80 1.45
CA ASP A 290 -33.41 -14.19 1.89
C ASP A 290 -32.74 -14.52 3.27
N ARG A 291 -32.94 -13.62 4.25
CA ARG A 291 -31.99 -13.36 5.34
C ARG A 291 -32.05 -14.28 6.57
N TYR A 292 -32.84 -15.34 6.60
CA TYR A 292 -33.02 -16.10 7.86
C TYR A 292 -33.05 -17.62 7.73
N GLY A 293 -32.62 -18.18 6.59
CA GLY A 293 -32.70 -19.63 6.31
C GLY A 293 -31.46 -20.47 6.64
N GLY A 294 -30.38 -19.87 7.14
CA GLY A 294 -29.07 -20.54 7.28
C GLY A 294 -28.10 -20.14 6.15
N THR A 295 -26.92 -20.73 6.15
CA THR A 295 -25.87 -20.49 5.16
C THR A 295 -25.56 -21.81 4.44
N HIS A 296 -25.60 -21.82 3.12
CA HIS A 296 -25.27 -22.97 2.28
C HIS A 296 -24.02 -22.65 1.45
N ILE A 297 -22.85 -22.66 2.10
CA ILE A 297 -21.57 -22.24 1.48
C ILE A 297 -21.18 -23.23 0.38
N GLY A 298 -21.20 -24.53 0.69
CA GLY A 298 -20.87 -25.60 -0.25
C GLY A 298 -21.74 -25.53 -1.51
N THR A 299 -23.06 -25.44 -1.34
CA THR A 299 -24.02 -25.34 -2.45
C THR A 299 -23.85 -24.05 -3.24
N SER A 300 -23.56 -22.92 -2.59
CA SER A 300 -23.33 -21.63 -3.27
C SER A 300 -22.07 -21.65 -4.14
N ILE A 301 -20.97 -22.21 -3.64
CA ILE A 301 -19.72 -22.36 -4.42
C ILE A 301 -19.92 -23.37 -5.55
N ALA A 302 -20.63 -24.47 -5.30
CA ALA A 302 -20.96 -25.45 -6.33
C ALA A 302 -21.81 -24.81 -7.46
N SER A 303 -22.78 -23.97 -7.10
CA SER A 303 -23.60 -23.21 -8.03
C SER A 303 -22.77 -22.24 -8.86
N LEU A 304 -21.81 -21.53 -8.26
CA LEU A 304 -20.87 -20.69 -9.01
C LEU A 304 -20.07 -21.50 -10.03
N LEU A 305 -19.52 -22.65 -9.61
CA LEU A 305 -18.73 -23.53 -10.46
C LEU A 305 -19.50 -24.11 -11.66
N ALA A 306 -20.81 -24.32 -11.49
CA ALA A 306 -21.73 -24.80 -12.52
C ALA A 306 -22.26 -23.68 -13.42
N SER A 307 -22.34 -22.45 -12.91
CA SER A 307 -22.81 -21.29 -13.67
C SER A 307 -21.85 -20.92 -14.82
N HIS A 308 -22.35 -20.11 -15.75
CA HIS A 308 -21.52 -19.51 -16.80
C HIS A 308 -20.38 -18.66 -16.23
N HIS A 309 -20.44 -18.19 -14.99
CA HIS A 309 -19.36 -17.47 -14.32
C HIS A 309 -18.25 -18.41 -13.80
N GLY A 310 -18.41 -19.73 -13.80
CA GLY A 310 -17.40 -20.66 -13.31
C GLY A 310 -16.05 -20.61 -14.05
N HIS A 311 -15.99 -19.98 -15.22
CA HIS A 311 -14.76 -19.71 -15.98
C HIS A 311 -13.92 -18.57 -15.38
N THR A 312 -14.52 -17.64 -14.64
CA THR A 312 -13.84 -16.47 -14.04
C THR A 312 -12.86 -16.91 -12.95
N LEU A 313 -13.12 -18.05 -12.30
CA LEU A 313 -12.25 -18.67 -11.31
C LEU A 313 -10.89 -19.11 -11.89
N ARG A 314 -10.76 -19.26 -13.22
CA ARG A 314 -9.54 -19.82 -13.83
C ARG A 314 -8.38 -18.83 -13.78
N GLY A 315 -7.41 -19.10 -12.91
CA GLY A 315 -6.24 -18.26 -12.67
C GLY A 315 -6.55 -16.96 -11.93
N ALA A 316 -7.72 -16.89 -11.29
CA ALA A 316 -8.14 -15.78 -10.45
C ALA A 316 -7.63 -15.90 -9.02
N VAL A 317 -7.58 -14.79 -8.31
CA VAL A 317 -7.49 -14.78 -6.84
C VAL A 317 -8.91 -14.84 -6.30
N VAL A 318 -9.24 -15.93 -5.60
CA VAL A 318 -10.57 -16.15 -5.03
C VAL A 318 -10.52 -15.76 -3.56
N ILE A 319 -11.38 -14.83 -3.17
CA ILE A 319 -11.51 -14.34 -1.79
C ILE A 319 -12.88 -14.78 -1.29
N ILE A 320 -12.90 -15.57 -0.21
CA ILE A 320 -14.14 -16.03 0.44
C ILE A 320 -14.21 -15.36 1.80
N ALA A 321 -15.21 -14.51 2.03
CA ALA A 321 -15.44 -13.85 3.31
C ALA A 321 -16.63 -14.51 4.01
N SER A 322 -16.35 -15.33 5.02
CA SER A 322 -17.37 -16.04 5.81
C SER A 322 -16.81 -16.46 7.17
N ASP A 323 -17.69 -16.56 8.16
CA ASP A 323 -17.39 -17.08 9.48
C ASP A 323 -17.21 -18.61 9.51
N GLY A 324 -17.51 -19.29 8.39
CA GLY A 324 -17.27 -20.72 8.18
C GLY A 324 -18.39 -21.63 8.68
N TRP A 325 -19.54 -21.06 9.05
CA TRP A 325 -20.70 -21.85 9.46
C TRP A 325 -21.55 -22.19 8.23
N ASP A 326 -21.65 -23.48 7.91
CA ASP A 326 -22.43 -23.99 6.79
C ASP A 326 -23.44 -25.00 7.31
N SER A 327 -24.68 -24.93 6.84
CA SER A 327 -25.74 -25.90 7.11
C SER A 327 -25.68 -27.11 6.16
N ASP A 328 -24.89 -27.02 5.09
CA ASP A 328 -24.61 -28.16 4.21
C ASP A 328 -23.68 -29.18 4.89
N GLU A 329 -23.75 -30.43 4.39
CA GLU A 329 -22.80 -31.47 4.76
C GLU A 329 -21.36 -31.05 4.36
N PRO A 330 -20.35 -31.22 5.26
CA PRO A 330 -18.98 -30.76 5.00
C PRO A 330 -18.35 -31.27 3.70
N ASP A 331 -18.77 -32.46 3.23
CA ASP A 331 -18.31 -33.07 1.98
C ASP A 331 -18.73 -32.30 0.73
N VAL A 332 -19.84 -31.56 0.78
CA VAL A 332 -20.27 -30.68 -0.31
C VAL A 332 -19.27 -29.54 -0.47
N LEU A 333 -18.93 -28.88 0.64
CA LEU A 333 -17.97 -27.78 0.66
C LEU A 333 -16.56 -28.25 0.30
N SER A 334 -16.10 -29.39 0.83
CA SER A 334 -14.81 -30.00 0.49
C SER A 334 -14.66 -30.22 -1.02
N ARG A 335 -15.65 -30.86 -1.66
CA ARG A 335 -15.64 -31.11 -3.12
C ARG A 335 -15.67 -29.82 -3.93
N ALA A 336 -16.45 -28.83 -3.51
CA ALA A 336 -16.52 -27.53 -4.16
C ALA A 336 -15.16 -26.81 -4.07
N MET A 337 -14.57 -26.74 -2.87
CA MET A 337 -13.27 -26.11 -2.62
C MET A 337 -12.12 -26.80 -3.35
N ALA A 338 -12.11 -28.14 -3.43
CA ALA A 338 -11.15 -28.88 -4.23
C ALA A 338 -11.20 -28.51 -5.72
N ARG A 339 -12.38 -28.21 -6.26
CA ARG A 339 -12.55 -27.73 -7.64
C ARG A 339 -12.11 -26.28 -7.79
N VAL A 340 -12.41 -25.42 -6.82
CA VAL A 340 -11.94 -24.02 -6.80
C VAL A 340 -10.41 -23.99 -6.77
N ARG A 341 -9.76 -24.70 -5.86
CA ARG A 341 -8.29 -24.73 -5.73
C ARG A 341 -7.57 -25.15 -7.01
N ARG A 342 -8.13 -26.10 -7.77
CA ARG A 342 -7.57 -26.53 -9.07
C ARG A 342 -7.73 -25.49 -10.18
N ARG A 343 -8.68 -24.56 -10.07
CA ARG A 343 -8.93 -23.50 -11.07
C ARG A 343 -8.28 -22.18 -10.69
N ALA A 344 -8.35 -21.81 -9.42
CA ALA A 344 -7.84 -20.56 -8.88
C ALA A 344 -6.31 -20.51 -8.94
N HIS A 345 -5.79 -19.29 -9.00
CA HIS A 345 -4.37 -19.05 -8.77
C HIS A 345 -4.04 -19.09 -7.27
N ARG A 346 -4.92 -18.50 -6.45
CA ARG A 346 -4.82 -18.44 -5.00
C ARG A 346 -6.21 -18.37 -4.39
N VAL A 347 -6.41 -19.02 -3.26
CA VAL A 347 -7.65 -19.01 -2.47
C VAL A 347 -7.34 -18.38 -1.11
N VAL A 348 -7.99 -17.26 -0.82
CA VAL A 348 -7.87 -16.52 0.44
C VAL A 348 -9.20 -16.60 1.17
N TRP A 349 -9.17 -17.09 2.41
CA TRP A 349 -10.35 -17.10 3.28
C TRP A 349 -10.25 -15.98 4.30
N LEU A 350 -11.26 -15.13 4.36
CA LEU A 350 -11.42 -14.06 5.33
C LEU A 350 -12.45 -14.49 6.35
N ASN A 351 -12.04 -14.59 7.61
CA ASN A 351 -12.93 -14.92 8.71
C ASN A 351 -12.86 -13.82 9.79
N PRO A 352 -13.97 -13.12 10.09
CA PRO A 352 -13.97 -12.11 11.16
C PRO A 352 -13.68 -12.73 12.54
N ARG A 353 -14.01 -14.00 12.77
CA ARG A 353 -13.75 -14.69 14.05
C ARG A 353 -12.29 -15.09 14.22
N ALA A 354 -11.50 -15.12 13.15
CA ALA A 354 -10.09 -15.51 13.19
C ALA A 354 -9.19 -14.49 13.92
N GLY A 355 -9.69 -13.29 14.21
CA GLY A 355 -8.97 -12.29 15.03
C GLY A 355 -9.14 -12.50 16.55
N GLY A 356 -10.00 -13.41 16.98
CA GLY A 356 -10.24 -13.69 18.41
C GLY A 356 -9.19 -14.61 19.03
N THR A 357 -8.84 -14.36 20.30
CA THR A 357 -7.97 -15.25 21.09
C THR A 357 -8.63 -16.61 21.26
N GLY A 358 -7.97 -17.69 20.84
CA GLY A 358 -8.49 -19.06 20.93
C GLY A 358 -9.38 -19.49 19.76
N PHE A 359 -9.35 -18.76 18.63
CA PHE A 359 -10.00 -19.23 17.41
C PHE A 359 -9.25 -20.43 16.84
N GLU A 360 -9.86 -21.62 16.95
CA GLU A 360 -9.39 -22.82 16.28
C GLU A 360 -10.38 -23.24 15.21
N PRO A 361 -9.95 -23.40 13.95
CA PRO A 361 -10.83 -23.71 12.84
C PRO A 361 -11.12 -25.23 12.78
N LEU A 362 -11.43 -25.84 13.93
CA LEU A 362 -11.49 -27.29 14.11
C LEU A 362 -12.91 -27.87 13.97
N THR A 363 -13.94 -27.04 13.91
CA THR A 363 -15.33 -27.51 13.91
C THR A 363 -16.04 -27.25 12.58
N GLY A 364 -16.66 -28.29 12.04
CA GLY A 364 -17.63 -28.21 10.95
C GLY A 364 -17.01 -27.93 9.58
N SER A 365 -17.75 -27.15 8.79
CA SER A 365 -17.55 -26.95 7.36
C SER A 365 -16.28 -26.14 7.05
N MET A 366 -15.88 -25.25 7.96
CA MET A 366 -14.61 -24.55 7.85
C MET A 366 -13.41 -25.50 7.83
N ALA A 367 -13.39 -26.52 8.70
CA ALA A 367 -12.31 -27.51 8.73
C ALA A 367 -12.17 -28.26 7.40
N ALA A 368 -13.30 -28.52 6.73
CA ALA A 368 -13.32 -29.14 5.39
C ALA A 368 -12.80 -28.21 4.28
N ALA A 369 -12.90 -26.89 4.45
CA ALA A 369 -12.41 -25.91 3.49
C ALA A 369 -10.91 -25.58 3.65
N LEU A 370 -10.37 -25.64 4.88
CA LEU A 370 -8.99 -25.24 5.20
C LEU A 370 -7.91 -25.86 4.31
N PRO A 371 -7.90 -27.17 3.99
CA PRO A 371 -6.82 -27.77 3.19
C PRO A 371 -6.72 -27.16 1.78
N TYR A 372 -7.81 -26.55 1.31
CA TYR A 372 -7.90 -25.96 -0.02
C TYR A 372 -7.60 -24.46 -0.02
N CYS A 373 -7.55 -23.81 1.14
CA CYS A 373 -7.18 -22.41 1.29
C CYS A 373 -5.65 -22.25 1.27
N ASP A 374 -5.14 -21.27 0.53
CA ASP A 374 -3.71 -20.93 0.56
C ASP A 374 -3.39 -20.02 1.75
N THR A 375 -4.35 -19.20 2.19
CA THR A 375 -4.17 -18.27 3.31
C THR A 375 -5.51 -18.03 3.98
N VAL A 376 -5.54 -18.08 5.31
CA VAL A 376 -6.68 -17.66 6.13
C VAL A 376 -6.25 -16.40 6.87
N LEU A 377 -7.04 -15.34 6.76
CA LEU A 377 -6.74 -14.05 7.37
C LEU A 377 -7.88 -13.61 8.29
N PRO A 378 -7.56 -12.94 9.40
CA PRO A 378 -8.55 -12.17 10.12
C PRO A 378 -9.08 -11.05 9.20
N ALA A 379 -10.36 -10.73 9.33
CA ALA A 379 -10.99 -9.65 8.57
C ALA A 379 -12.04 -8.92 9.42
N ASP A 380 -11.71 -8.75 10.69
CA ASP A 380 -12.54 -8.06 11.69
C ASP A 380 -12.16 -6.61 11.90
N ARG A 381 -10.93 -6.19 11.56
CA ARG A 381 -10.41 -4.85 11.81
C ARG A 381 -9.73 -4.22 10.61
N LEU A 382 -9.53 -2.90 10.67
CA LEU A 382 -8.79 -2.12 9.68
C LEU A 382 -7.34 -2.57 9.52
N THR A 383 -6.67 -2.96 10.61
CA THR A 383 -5.31 -3.49 10.58
C THR A 383 -5.21 -4.80 9.79
N ALA A 384 -6.19 -5.68 9.97
CA ALA A 384 -6.30 -6.95 9.26
C ALA A 384 -6.50 -6.76 7.75
N LEU A 385 -7.14 -5.64 7.35
CA LEU A 385 -7.34 -5.31 5.95
C LEU A 385 -6.03 -5.03 5.20
N ARG A 386 -5.01 -4.50 5.88
CA ARG A 386 -3.68 -4.32 5.28
C ARG A 386 -3.07 -5.68 4.93
N ALA A 387 -3.21 -6.66 5.80
CA ALA A 387 -2.74 -8.03 5.54
C ALA A 387 -3.46 -8.66 4.33
N LEU A 388 -4.75 -8.37 4.14
CA LEU A 388 -5.49 -8.78 2.94
C LEU A 388 -4.88 -8.17 1.67
N PHE A 389 -4.64 -6.86 1.64
CA PHE A 389 -4.04 -6.22 0.47
C PHE A 389 -2.65 -6.78 0.17
N THR A 390 -1.82 -6.99 1.19
CA THR A 390 -0.50 -7.62 1.01
C THR A 390 -0.62 -9.04 0.46
N ALA A 391 -1.50 -9.89 1.01
CA ALA A 391 -1.70 -11.25 0.54
C ALA A 391 -2.22 -11.33 -0.91
N VAL A 392 -3.07 -10.38 -1.30
CA VAL A 392 -3.57 -10.24 -2.68
C VAL A 392 -2.47 -9.75 -3.61
N SER A 393 -1.67 -8.77 -3.20
CA SER A 393 -0.56 -8.23 -3.99
C SER A 393 0.57 -9.24 -4.17
N ASP A 394 0.91 -10.04 -3.15
CA ASP A 394 1.99 -11.02 -3.19
C ASP A 394 1.65 -12.25 -4.05
N ALA A 395 0.39 -12.40 -4.50
CA ALA A 395 -0.04 -13.43 -5.44
C ALA A 395 0.37 -13.15 -6.91
N GLN A 396 1.58 -12.60 -7.14
CA GLN A 396 2.05 -12.16 -8.47
C GLN A 396 2.39 -13.31 -9.43
#